data_AF-K1GIN6-F1
#
_entry.id   AF-K1GIN6-F1
#
_cell.length_a   1.000
_cell.length_b   1.000
_cell.length_c   1.000
_cell.angle_alpha   90.00
_cell.angle_beta   90.00
_cell.angle_gamma   90.00
#
_symmetry.space_group_name_H-M   'P 1'
#
loop_
_entity.id
_entity.type
_entity.pdbx_description
1 polymer ?
#
loop_
_entity_poly.entity_id
_entity_poly.type
_entity_poly.pdbx_seq_one_letter_code
_entity_poly.pdbx_strand_id
1 'polypeptide(L)'
;MIDNALLQKKSNYKKLNLRQKTLLYIVVSVAFLLIILIWGGFMDKNSYGVDFTVRNNPPSLKHIFGTDWMGRDMLTRTIKGLSTSLIIGVVASLVSCVFAVIIGSACAIFGKKLINFFYGLLIYFKVCLILYCWY
;
A
#
# COMPACT_ATOMS: atom_id res chain seq x y z
N MET A 1 -18.71 5.47 46.71
CA MET A 1 -18.01 6.66 46.15
C MET A 1 -17.22 6.34 44.88
N ILE A 2 -16.62 5.14 44.77
CA ILE A 2 -15.82 4.71 43.60
C ILE A 2 -16.70 4.44 42.36
N ASP A 3 -17.91 3.91 42.53
CA ASP A 3 -18.76 3.52 41.39
C ASP A 3 -19.17 4.69 40.48
N ASN A 4 -19.45 5.85 41.06
CA ASN A 4 -19.84 7.05 40.30
C ASN A 4 -18.69 7.61 39.44
N ALA A 5 -17.44 7.45 39.88
CA ALA A 5 -16.27 7.88 39.12
C ALA A 5 -16.05 6.97 37.88
N LEU A 6 -16.35 5.68 38.00
CA LEU A 6 -16.25 4.71 36.92
C LEU A 6 -17.34 4.96 35.87
N LEU A 7 -18.55 5.34 36.31
CA LEU A 7 -19.65 5.70 35.41
C LEU A 7 -19.40 7.02 34.66
N GLN A 8 -18.78 8.02 35.29
CA GLN A 8 -18.37 9.24 34.58
C GLN A 8 -17.28 8.97 33.54
N LYS A 9 -16.30 8.12 33.85
CA LYS A 9 -15.22 7.75 32.90
C LYS A 9 -15.75 7.02 31.68
N LYS A 10 -16.80 6.19 31.82
CA LYS A 10 -17.47 5.50 30.70
C LYS A 10 -18.36 6.44 29.87
N SER A 11 -19.00 7.42 30.51
CA SER A 11 -19.82 8.45 29.86
C SER A 11 -18.99 9.42 29.00
N ASN A 12 -17.74 9.69 29.39
CA ASN A 12 -16.84 10.57 28.65
C ASN A 12 -16.21 9.94 27.40
N TYR A 13 -16.56 8.70 27.05
CA TYR A 13 -16.29 8.18 25.71
C TYR A 13 -17.34 8.77 24.77
N LYS A 14 -17.05 9.98 24.27
CA LYS A 14 -17.79 10.60 23.18
C LYS A 14 -17.87 9.56 22.04
N LYS A 15 -19.05 8.96 21.85
CA LYS A 15 -19.29 8.02 20.74
C LYS A 15 -19.08 8.80 19.46
N LEU A 16 -17.89 8.68 18.88
CA LEU A 16 -17.59 9.28 17.59
C LEU A 16 -18.61 8.76 16.58
N ASN A 17 -19.14 9.67 15.76
CA ASN A 17 -20.05 9.31 14.68
C ASN A 17 -19.37 8.26 13.78
N LEU A 18 -20.12 7.27 13.30
CA LEU A 18 -19.59 6.20 12.44
C LEU A 18 -18.83 6.79 11.23
N ARG A 19 -19.32 7.89 10.67
CA ARG A 19 -18.66 8.67 9.60
C ARG A 19 -17.29 9.22 10.00
N GLN A 20 -17.15 9.73 11.23
CA GLN A 20 -15.89 10.23 11.76
C GLN A 20 -14.92 9.09 12.06
N LYS A 21 -15.41 7.92 12.50
CA LYS A 21 -14.58 6.72 12.66
C LYS A 21 -14.04 6.24 11.32
N THR A 22 -14.89 6.16 10.29
CA THR A 22 -14.45 5.78 8.92
C THR A 22 -13.40 6.74 8.38
N LEU A 23 -13.61 8.05 8.51
CA LEU A 23 -12.61 9.05 8.11
C LEU A 23 -11.30 8.89 8.89
N LEU A 24 -11.37 8.65 10.20
CA LEU A 24 -10.20 8.43 11.02
C LEU A 24 -9.43 7.18 10.60
N TYR A 25 -10.10 6.06 10.29
CA TYR A 25 -9.42 4.85 9.78
C TYR A 25 -8.71 5.10 8.45
N ILE A 26 -9.35 5.83 7.53
CA ILE A 26 -8.74 6.17 6.23
C ILE A 26 -7.51 7.06 6.45
N VAL A 27 -7.63 8.12 7.24
CA VAL A 27 -6.52 9.04 7.52
C VAL A 27 -5.36 8.32 8.20
N VAL A 28 -5.63 7.46 9.19
CA VAL A 28 -4.61 6.67 9.87
C VAL A 28 -3.91 5.71 8.90
N SER A 29 -4.66 5.03 8.03
CA SER A 29 -4.08 4.10 7.05
C SER A 29 -3.19 4.82 6.04
N VAL A 30 -3.64 5.97 5.53
CA VAL A 30 -2.85 6.80 4.60
C VAL A 30 -1.61 7.35 5.29
N ALA A 31 -1.73 7.87 6.52
CA ALA A 31 -0.60 8.36 7.29
C ALA A 31 0.43 7.26 7.54
N PHE A 32 -0.01 6.04 7.86
CA PHE A 32 0.88 4.88 8.05
C PHE A 32 1.66 4.55 6.77
N LEU A 33 0.99 4.53 5.61
CA LEU A 33 1.66 4.32 4.32
C LEU A 33 2.68 5.42 3.99
N LEU A 34 2.36 6.68 4.29
CA LEU A 34 3.28 7.81 4.11
C LEU A 34 4.49 7.72 5.03
N ILE A 35 4.30 7.30 6.29
CA ILE A 35 5.40 7.08 7.23
C ILE A 35 6.36 6.01 6.70
N ILE A 36 5.85 4.90 6.16
CA ILE A 36 6.69 3.85 5.57
C ILE A 36 7.43 4.35 4.32
N LEU A 37 6.79 5.17 3.49
CA LEU A 37 7.43 5.81 2.34
C LEU A 37 8.60 6.71 2.76
N ILE A 38 8.37 7.59 3.73
CA ILE A 38 9.37 8.53 4.25
C ILE A 38 10.53 7.75 4.89
N TRP A 39 10.22 6.73 5.69
CA TRP A 39 11.22 5.89 6.35
C TRP A 39 12.03 5.07 5.34
N GLY A 40 11.39 4.50 4.31
CA GLY A 40 12.06 3.81 3.22
C GLY A 40 12.90 4.73 2.33
N GLY A 41 12.53 6.01 2.23
CA GLY A 41 13.30 7.05 1.54
C GLY A 41 14.52 7.53 2.33
N PHE A 42 14.38 7.67 3.65
CA PHE A 42 15.44 8.12 4.56
C PHE A 42 16.50 7.05 4.87
N MET A 43 16.19 5.77 4.66
CA MET A 43 17.21 4.71 4.71
C MET A 43 18.09 4.78 3.46
N ASP A 44 19.23 5.45 3.65
CA ASP A 44 20.27 5.65 2.66
C ASP A 44 20.93 4.32 2.25
N LYS A 45 21.31 4.25 0.97
CA LYS A 45 22.01 3.11 0.36
C LYS A 45 23.47 2.99 0.80
N ASN A 46 23.98 3.89 1.64
CA ASN A 46 25.42 3.98 1.93
C ASN A 46 25.85 3.37 3.27
N SER A 47 24.93 2.85 4.09
CA SER A 47 25.28 2.10 5.29
C SER A 47 25.23 0.58 5.08
N TYR A 48 25.48 0.11 3.85
CA TYR A 48 25.80 -1.30 3.57
C TYR A 48 27.30 -1.54 3.77
N GLY A 49 27.81 -1.24 4.97
CA GLY A 49 29.07 -1.81 5.40
C GLY A 49 28.91 -3.33 5.46
N VAL A 50 29.56 -4.04 4.55
CA VAL A 50 29.64 -5.50 4.57
C VAL A 50 30.55 -5.91 5.72
N ASP A 51 30.00 -5.97 6.92
CA ASP A 51 30.68 -6.56 8.07
C ASP A 51 30.46 -8.07 8.06
N PHE A 52 31.39 -8.80 7.43
CA PHE A 52 31.43 -10.27 7.40
C PHE A 52 31.64 -10.91 8.78
N THR A 53 31.92 -10.11 9.80
CA THR A 53 32.13 -10.52 11.20
C THR A 53 30.83 -10.83 11.95
N VAL A 54 29.67 -10.42 11.43
CA VAL A 54 28.36 -10.59 12.09
C VAL A 54 27.43 -11.47 11.25
N ARG A 55 27.95 -12.61 10.79
CA ARG A 55 27.17 -13.59 10.02
C ARG A 55 26.32 -14.44 10.97
N ASN A 56 25.01 -14.51 10.69
CA ASN A 56 24.07 -15.43 11.34
C ASN A 56 23.85 -15.18 12.83
N ASN A 57 23.75 -13.90 13.23
CA ASN A 57 23.43 -13.58 14.62
C ASN A 57 21.92 -13.76 14.90
N PRO A 58 21.56 -14.44 16.00
CA PRO A 58 20.17 -14.62 16.41
C PRO A 58 19.50 -13.27 16.74
N PRO A 59 18.15 -13.22 16.73
CA PRO A 59 17.40 -11.97 16.90
C PRO A 59 17.80 -11.26 18.20
N SER A 60 18.27 -10.02 18.06
CA SER A 60 18.61 -9.14 19.18
C SER A 60 17.95 -7.78 18.96
N LEU A 61 17.85 -6.95 20.00
CA LEU A 61 17.24 -5.61 19.94
C LEU A 61 17.84 -4.67 18.86
N LYS A 62 19.01 -5.00 18.33
CA LYS A 62 19.62 -4.31 17.17
C LYS A 62 19.21 -4.87 15.80
N HIS A 63 18.80 -6.14 15.72
CA HIS A 63 18.42 -6.84 14.48
C HIS A 63 17.11 -7.62 14.69
N ILE A 64 15.97 -6.90 14.66
CA ILE A 64 14.63 -7.42 15.03
C ILE A 64 14.20 -8.62 14.15
N PHE A 65 14.66 -8.70 12.90
CA PHE A 65 14.38 -9.80 11.96
C PHE A 65 15.59 -10.70 11.65
N GLY A 66 16.73 -10.48 12.32
CA GLY A 66 17.98 -11.17 12.01
C GLY A 66 18.67 -10.68 10.72
N THR A 67 19.89 -11.17 10.52
CA THR A 67 20.74 -10.83 9.37
C THR A 67 20.60 -11.86 8.23
N ASP A 68 20.55 -11.40 6.98
CA ASP A 68 20.59 -12.21 5.75
C ASP A 68 21.92 -12.98 5.61
N TRP A 69 22.03 -13.90 4.65
CA TRP A 69 23.24 -14.68 4.32
C TRP A 69 24.46 -13.81 3.98
N MET A 70 24.23 -12.53 3.69
CA MET A 70 25.24 -11.49 3.42
C MET A 70 25.46 -10.53 4.60
N GLY A 71 24.93 -10.81 5.81
CA GLY A 71 25.11 -9.96 7.00
C GLY A 71 24.24 -8.69 7.02
N ARG A 72 23.21 -8.60 6.17
CA ARG A 72 22.36 -7.39 6.02
C ARG A 72 21.04 -7.55 6.77
N ASP A 73 20.54 -6.47 7.36
CA ASP A 73 19.22 -6.45 8.01
C ASP A 73 18.06 -6.78 7.05
N MET A 74 17.31 -7.85 7.35
CA MET A 74 16.14 -8.22 6.53
C MET A 74 14.96 -7.25 6.67
N LEU A 75 14.84 -6.59 7.84
CA LEU A 75 13.80 -5.59 8.08
C LEU A 75 13.97 -4.37 7.16
N THR A 76 15.20 -3.88 6.99
CA THR A 76 15.48 -2.71 6.16
C THR A 76 15.23 -3.01 4.68
N ARG A 77 15.56 -4.23 4.23
CA ARG A 77 15.26 -4.71 2.87
C ARG A 77 13.76 -4.79 2.60
N THR A 78 12.98 -5.29 3.56
CA THR A 78 11.53 -5.38 3.45
C THR A 78 10.88 -4.00 3.38
N ILE A 79 11.30 -3.06 4.25
CA ILE A 79 10.80 -1.67 4.22
C ILE A 79 11.15 -0.98 2.90
N LYS A 80 12.36 -1.19 2.38
CA LYS A 80 12.77 -0.63 1.09
C LYS A 80 11.98 -1.21 -0.07
N GLY A 81 11.73 -2.52 -0.05
CA GLY A 81 10.86 -3.20 -1.02
C GLY A 81 9.43 -2.67 -0.99
N LEU A 82 8.86 -2.51 0.20
CA LEU A 82 7.51 -1.98 0.40
C LEU A 82 7.39 -0.54 -0.13
N SER A 83 8.34 0.33 0.19
CA SER A 83 8.42 1.70 -0.34
C SER A 83 8.47 1.71 -1.88
N THR A 84 9.33 0.87 -2.47
CA THR A 84 9.49 0.78 -3.93
C THR A 84 8.19 0.33 -4.62
N SER A 85 7.54 -0.71 -4.11
CA SER A 85 6.26 -1.18 -4.65
C SER A 85 5.17 -0.12 -4.55
N LEU A 86 5.14 0.66 -3.46
CA LEU A 86 4.14 1.72 -3.30
C LEU A 86 4.32 2.84 -4.33
N ILE A 87 5.57 3.26 -4.58
CA ILE A 87 5.89 4.29 -5.58
C ILE A 87 5.43 3.83 -6.98
N ILE A 88 5.77 2.60 -7.36
CA ILE A 88 5.40 2.05 -8.68
C ILE A 88 3.87 1.96 -8.81
N GLY A 89 3.16 1.53 -7.76
CA GLY A 89 1.70 1.49 -7.75
C GLY A 89 1.07 2.87 -7.91
N VAL A 90 1.59 3.89 -7.23
CA VAL A 90 1.10 5.27 -7.35
C VAL A 90 1.36 5.82 -8.76
N VAL A 91 2.57 5.66 -9.29
CA VAL A 91 2.91 6.11 -10.65
C VAL A 91 2.03 5.39 -11.69
N ALA A 92 1.88 4.07 -11.57
CA ALA A 92 1.04 3.28 -12.47
C ALA A 92 -0.43 3.71 -12.43
N SER A 93 -0.97 3.98 -11.24
CA SER A 93 -2.37 4.44 -11.09
C SER A 93 -2.58 5.84 -11.67
N LEU A 94 -1.63 6.77 -11.51
CA LEU A 94 -1.69 8.10 -12.11
C LEU A 94 -1.67 8.03 -13.62
N VAL A 95 -0.73 7.26 -14.18
CA VAL A 95 -0.63 7.05 -15.64
C VAL A 95 -1.92 6.41 -16.16
N SER A 96 -2.42 5.36 -15.50
CA SER A 96 -3.70 4.73 -15.85
C SER A 96 -4.88 5.69 -15.79
N CYS A 97 -4.93 6.58 -14.80
CA CYS A 97 -5.96 7.60 -14.66
C CYS A 97 -5.94 8.58 -15.85
N VAL A 98 -4.76 9.06 -16.24
CA VAL A 98 -4.61 9.94 -17.42
C VAL A 98 -5.13 9.24 -18.68
N PHE A 99 -4.72 8.00 -18.92
CA PHE A 99 -5.23 7.21 -20.05
C PHE A 99 -6.76 6.99 -19.97
N ALA A 100 -7.29 6.70 -18.80
CA ALA A 100 -8.72 6.50 -18.60
C ALA A 100 -9.52 7.78 -18.90
N VAL A 101 -9.02 8.95 -18.52
CA VAL A 101 -9.66 10.24 -18.82
C VAL A 101 -9.59 10.57 -20.31
N ILE A 102 -8.45 10.32 -20.97
CA ILE A 102 -8.30 10.54 -22.42
C ILE A 102 -9.27 9.63 -23.19
N ILE A 103 -9.30 8.34 -22.87
CA ILE A 103 -10.18 7.38 -23.54
C ILE A 103 -11.65 7.67 -23.19
N GLY A 104 -11.94 7.98 -21.93
CA GLY A 104 -13.29 8.31 -21.46
C GLY A 104 -13.85 9.56 -22.12
N SER A 105 -13.05 10.62 -22.23
CA SER A 105 -13.43 11.85 -22.92
C SER A 105 -13.58 11.65 -24.43
N ALA A 106 -12.71 10.87 -25.07
CA ALA A 106 -12.86 10.50 -26.47
C ALA A 106 -14.18 9.72 -26.69
N CYS A 107 -14.48 8.75 -25.84
CA CYS A 107 -15.75 8.00 -25.88
C CYS A 107 -16.99 8.90 -25.73
N ALA A 108 -16.90 9.96 -24.91
CA ALA A 108 -17.99 10.91 -24.74
C ALA A 108 -18.30 11.71 -26.02
N ILE A 109 -17.29 12.01 -26.83
CA ILE A 109 -17.42 12.81 -28.06
C ILE A 109 -17.83 11.93 -29.27
N PHE A 110 -17.23 10.74 -29.42
CA PHE A 110 -17.45 9.88 -30.59
C PHE A 110 -18.70 8.97 -30.50
N GLY A 111 -19.42 8.97 -29.37
CA GLY A 111 -20.69 8.27 -29.20
C GLY A 111 -20.59 6.73 -29.13
N LYS A 112 -21.73 6.04 -29.31
CA LYS A 112 -21.92 4.60 -29.02
C LYS A 112 -20.98 3.64 -29.76
N LYS A 113 -20.42 4.01 -30.92
CA LYS A 113 -19.57 3.12 -31.74
C LYS A 113 -18.22 2.83 -31.10
N LEU A 114 -17.50 3.85 -30.63
CA LEU A 114 -16.19 3.68 -30.00
C LEU A 114 -16.31 2.91 -28.68
N ILE A 115 -17.36 3.26 -27.91
CA ILE A 115 -17.70 2.61 -26.65
C ILE A 115 -17.93 1.10 -26.85
N ASN A 116 -18.76 0.70 -27.82
CA ASN A 116 -19.04 -0.71 -28.08
C ASN A 116 -17.79 -1.50 -28.48
N PHE A 117 -16.85 -0.88 -29.21
CA PHE A 117 -15.59 -1.53 -29.57
C PHE A 117 -14.72 -1.81 -28.34
N PHE A 118 -14.56 -0.83 -27.43
CA PHE A 118 -13.78 -1.00 -26.19
C PHE A 118 -14.42 -2.03 -25.24
N TYR A 119 -15.73 -1.99 -25.06
CA TYR A 119 -16.43 -2.99 -24.25
C TYR A 119 -16.31 -4.39 -24.86
N GLY A 120 -16.41 -4.51 -26.19
CA GLY A 120 -16.18 -5.76 -26.91
C GLY A 120 -14.80 -6.32 -26.60
N LEU A 121 -13.73 -5.54 -26.80
CA LEU A 121 -12.36 -5.96 -26.54
C LEU A 121 -12.15 -6.44 -25.09
N LEU A 122 -12.70 -5.73 -24.11
CA LEU A 122 -12.62 -6.11 -22.69
C LEU A 122 -13.32 -7.45 -22.40
N ILE A 123 -14.50 -7.66 -22.99
CA ILE A 123 -15.25 -8.92 -22.84
C ILE A 123 -14.47 -10.06 -23.50
N TYR A 124 -13.97 -9.86 -24.72
CA TYR A 124 -13.17 -10.86 -25.42
C TYR A 124 -11.89 -11.23 -24.65
N PHE A 125 -11.20 -10.24 -24.06
CA PHE A 125 -10.00 -10.51 -23.26
C PHE A 125 -10.32 -11.33 -22.00
N LYS A 126 -11.38 -10.96 -21.27
CA LYS A 126 -11.84 -11.74 -20.10
C LYS A 126 -12.27 -13.16 -20.47
N VAL A 127 -13.03 -13.31 -21.55
CA VAL A 127 -13.49 -14.62 -22.05
C VAL A 127 -12.32 -15.48 -22.49
N CYS A 128 -11.34 -14.92 -23.20
CA CYS A 128 -10.14 -15.62 -23.62
C CYS A 128 -9.32 -16.12 -22.42
N LEU A 129 -9.14 -15.28 -21.39
CA LEU A 129 -8.44 -15.67 -20.17
C LEU A 129 -9.13 -16.82 -19.42
N ILE A 130 -10.47 -16.81 -19.38
CA ILE A 130 -11.26 -17.89 -18.77
C ILE A 130 -11.08 -19.20 -19.55
N LEU A 131 -11.12 -19.14 -20.87
CA LEU A 131 -10.92 -20.32 -21.72
C LEU A 131 -9.50 -20.89 -21.59
N TYR A 132 -8.47 -20.04 -21.53
CA TYR A 132 -7.08 -20.45 -21.29
C TYR A 132 -6.85 -20.99 -19.87
N CYS A 133 -7.63 -20.58 -18.89
CA CYS A 133 -7.54 -21.11 -17.52
C CYS A 133 -8.30 -22.44 -17.36
N TRP A 134 -9.13 -22.81 -18.33
CA TRP A 134 -9.93 -24.05 -18.32
C TRP A 134 -9.38 -25.13 -19.26
N TYR A 135 -8.35 -24.81 -20.03
CA TYR A 135 -7.63 -25.72 -20.94
C TYR A 135 -6.24 -26.00 -20.39
#